data_AF-A0A665WVT0-F1
#
_entry.id   AF-A0A665WVT0-F1
#
_cell.length_a   1.000
_cell.length_b   1.000
_cell.length_c   1.000
_cell.angle_alpha   90.00
_cell.angle_beta   90.00
_cell.angle_gamma   90.00
#
_symmetry.space_group_name_H-M   'P 1'
#
loop_
_entity.id
_entity.type
_entity.pdbx_description
1 polymer ?
#
loop_
_entity_poly.entity_id
_entity_poly.type
_entity_poly.pdbx_seq_one_letter_code
_entity_poly.pdbx_strand_id
1 'polypeptide(L)'
;SSSSCPHFISTPEETLVRDQHLQAAHPNEPLIPANSSAGGGKALPPSKMKKPPADKDSEEYRQRRERNNLAVKKSRMRSKQKAMDTQQRVNELKEENERLEAKIKLLSKELSVLKDLFLEHAHNLVKGHVGLRCDLR
;
A
#
# COMPACT_ATOMS: atom_id res chain seq x y z
N SER A 1 -29.87 -22.49 37.81
CA SER A 1 -29.92 -22.73 36.35
C SER A 1 -28.87 -21.88 35.67
N SER A 2 -27.73 -22.47 35.37
CA SER A 2 -26.55 -21.83 34.78
C SER A 2 -26.72 -21.66 33.26
N SER A 3 -26.87 -20.43 32.78
CA SER A 3 -26.83 -20.12 31.34
C SER A 3 -25.37 -20.00 30.90
N SER A 4 -24.87 -21.07 30.29
CA SER A 4 -23.58 -21.14 29.62
C SER A 4 -23.54 -20.18 28.42
N CYS A 5 -22.56 -19.28 28.38
CA CYS A 5 -22.26 -18.48 27.19
C CYS A 5 -21.51 -19.37 26.18
N PRO A 6 -21.90 -19.40 24.89
CA PRO A 6 -21.14 -20.14 23.90
C PRO A 6 -19.81 -19.41 23.64
N HIS A 7 -18.70 -20.10 23.92
CA HIS A 7 -17.37 -19.74 23.45
C HIS A 7 -17.37 -19.81 21.92
N PHE A 8 -17.31 -18.65 21.26
CA PHE A 8 -17.08 -18.57 19.83
C PHE A 8 -15.61 -18.92 19.57
N ILE A 9 -15.37 -20.15 19.12
CA ILE A 9 -14.05 -20.58 18.65
C ILE A 9 -13.84 -19.89 17.30
N SER A 10 -13.05 -18.81 17.28
CA SER A 10 -12.59 -18.20 16.04
C SER A 10 -11.72 -19.18 15.27
N THR A 11 -12.13 -19.49 14.04
CA THR A 11 -11.36 -20.31 13.11
C THR A 11 -10.10 -19.56 12.66
N PRO A 12 -9.00 -20.27 12.36
CA PRO A 12 -7.71 -19.65 12.04
C PRO A 12 -7.68 -18.86 10.71
N GLU A 13 -8.74 -18.94 9.89
CA GLU A 13 -8.84 -18.16 8.64
C GLU A 13 -9.23 -16.69 8.88
N GLU A 14 -10.03 -16.39 9.91
CA GLU A 14 -10.54 -15.03 10.13
C GLU A 14 -9.46 -14.09 10.72
N THR A 15 -8.43 -14.67 11.34
CA THR A 15 -7.26 -13.95 11.88
C THR A 15 -6.29 -13.49 10.79
N LEU A 16 -6.19 -14.19 9.66
CA LEU A 16 -5.21 -13.85 8.62
C LEU A 16 -5.54 -12.55 7.89
N VAL A 17 -6.83 -12.22 7.74
CA VAL A 17 -7.28 -10.97 7.11
C VAL A 17 -7.04 -9.76 8.03
N ARG A 18 -7.03 -9.97 9.34
CA ARG A 18 -6.83 -8.91 10.34
C ARG A 18 -5.36 -8.56 10.53
N ASP A 19 -4.46 -9.54 10.43
CA ASP A 19 -3.01 -9.35 10.58
C ASP A 19 -2.34 -8.71 9.36
N GLN A 20 -2.84 -8.93 8.14
CA GLN A 20 -2.31 -8.21 6.96
C GLN A 20 -2.48 -6.68 7.06
N HIS A 21 -3.41 -6.18 7.86
CA HIS A 21 -3.65 -4.75 8.00
C HIS A 21 -2.64 -4.03 8.93
N LEU A 22 -1.84 -4.77 9.72
CA LEU A 22 -0.87 -4.19 10.65
C LEU A 22 0.58 -4.19 10.13
N GLN A 23 0.85 -4.76 8.95
CA GLN A 23 2.22 -5.01 8.48
C GLN A 23 2.70 -4.17 7.29
N ALA A 24 1.99 -3.11 6.92
CA ALA A 24 2.52 -2.11 5.99
C ALA A 24 3.35 -1.06 6.74
N ALA A 25 4.58 -1.45 7.09
CA ALA A 25 5.63 -0.48 7.39
C ALA A 25 5.87 0.39 6.14
N HIS A 26 5.90 1.70 6.36
CA HIS A 26 6.04 2.75 5.37
C HIS A 26 7.28 2.60 4.49
N PRO A 27 7.15 2.97 3.21
CA PRO A 27 8.13 3.90 2.66
C PRO A 27 7.41 5.08 1.99
N ASN A 28 7.78 6.29 2.43
CA ASN A 28 7.41 7.58 1.84
C ASN A 28 5.93 8.02 1.92
N GLU A 29 5.53 8.52 3.10
CA GLU A 29 4.56 9.63 3.14
C GLU A 29 5.31 10.95 2.95
N PRO A 30 4.89 11.85 2.04
CA PRO A 30 5.40 13.21 2.00
C PRO A 30 4.97 13.93 3.29
N LEU A 31 5.93 14.43 4.07
CA LEU A 31 5.68 15.31 5.20
C LEU A 31 5.04 16.61 4.69
N ILE A 32 3.72 16.70 4.72
CA ILE A 32 2.99 17.94 4.41
C ILE A 32 3.17 18.88 5.61
N PRO A 33 3.65 20.13 5.43
CA PRO A 33 3.69 21.10 6.51
C PRO A 33 2.25 21.42 6.95
N ALA A 34 1.98 21.25 8.24
CA ALA A 34 0.72 21.65 8.84
C ALA A 34 0.54 23.17 8.74
N ASN A 35 -0.14 23.63 7.70
CA ASN A 35 -0.76 24.94 7.68
C ASN A 35 -2.27 24.78 7.48
N SER A 36 -2.94 24.33 8.54
CA SER A 36 -4.38 24.47 8.68
C SER A 36 -4.65 25.74 9.50
N SER A 37 -4.69 26.85 8.78
CA SER A 37 -5.52 28.00 9.15
C SER A 37 -6.98 27.53 9.26
N ALA A 38 -7.38 27.05 10.43
CA ALA A 38 -8.78 26.96 10.86
C ALA A 38 -8.84 26.58 12.35
N GLY A 39 -8.86 27.60 13.21
CA GLY A 39 -9.53 27.56 14.51
C GLY A 39 -9.13 26.44 15.46
N GLY A 40 -7.96 26.58 16.09
CA GLY A 40 -7.62 25.91 17.35
C GLY A 40 -8.51 26.37 18.50
N GLY A 41 -9.81 26.07 18.43
CA GLY A 41 -10.69 26.08 19.59
C GLY A 41 -10.51 24.76 20.30
N LYS A 42 -9.82 24.76 21.44
CA LYS A 42 -9.95 23.68 22.43
C LYS A 42 -11.42 23.70 22.85
N ALA A 43 -12.27 22.92 22.18
CA ALA A 43 -13.64 22.74 22.61
C ALA A 43 -13.54 22.01 23.96
N LEU A 44 -13.67 22.80 25.03
CA LEU A 44 -13.94 22.30 26.37
C LEU A 44 -15.02 21.22 26.24
N PRO A 45 -14.89 20.06 26.90
CA PRO A 45 -15.96 19.06 26.87
C PRO A 45 -17.24 19.78 27.30
N PRO A 46 -18.35 19.69 26.54
CA PRO A 46 -19.58 20.31 26.97
C PRO A 46 -19.84 19.77 28.37
N SER A 47 -19.85 20.70 29.33
CA SER A 47 -20.20 20.45 30.71
C SER A 47 -21.31 19.42 30.74
N LYS A 48 -21.14 18.44 31.62
CA LYS A 48 -21.97 17.26 31.82
C LYS A 48 -23.36 17.68 32.35
N MET A 49 -24.04 18.58 31.65
CA MET A 49 -25.46 18.81 31.76
C MET A 49 -26.08 17.49 31.35
N LYS A 50 -26.54 16.75 32.35
CA LYS A 50 -27.31 15.53 32.16
C LYS A 50 -28.49 15.91 31.28
N LYS A 51 -28.38 15.64 29.98
CA LYS A 51 -29.53 15.70 29.10
C LYS A 51 -30.56 14.74 29.71
N PRO A 52 -31.81 15.17 29.93
CA PRO A 52 -32.84 14.26 30.40
C PRO A 52 -32.84 13.03 29.49
N PRO A 53 -33.14 11.82 30.03
CA PRO A 53 -33.19 10.61 29.24
C PRO A 53 -34.05 10.89 28.01
N ALA A 54 -33.43 10.91 26.83
CA ALA A 54 -34.12 11.19 25.59
C ALA A 54 -35.18 10.10 25.42
N ASP A 55 -36.43 10.52 25.34
CA ASP A 55 -37.54 9.61 25.17
C ASP A 55 -37.33 8.84 23.87
N LYS A 56 -37.26 7.51 23.95
CA LYS A 56 -36.83 6.65 22.84
C LYS A 56 -37.82 6.68 21.67
N ASP A 57 -39.04 7.10 21.93
CA ASP A 57 -40.10 7.24 20.94
C ASP A 57 -40.22 8.68 20.40
N SER A 58 -39.36 9.60 20.86
CA SER A 58 -39.33 10.95 20.30
C SER A 58 -38.86 10.95 18.84
N GLU A 59 -39.51 11.79 18.03
CA GLU A 59 -39.15 12.02 16.63
C GLU A 59 -37.68 12.49 16.50
N GLU A 60 -37.21 13.28 17.46
CA GLU A 60 -35.82 13.73 17.49
C GLU A 60 -34.83 12.58 17.72
N TYR A 61 -35.17 11.59 18.56
CA TYR A 61 -34.36 10.39 18.73
C TYR A 61 -34.30 9.57 17.42
N ARG A 62 -35.44 9.37 16.75
CA ARG A 62 -35.51 8.65 15.47
C ARG A 62 -34.59 9.28 14.41
N GLN A 63 -34.69 10.59 14.20
CA GLN A 63 -33.86 11.30 13.23
C GLN A 63 -32.35 11.23 13.56
N ARG A 64 -31.98 11.27 14.85
CA ARG A 64 -30.59 11.09 15.29
C ARG A 64 -30.09 9.68 14.98
N ARG A 65 -30.90 8.65 15.20
CA ARG A 65 -30.56 7.25 14.90
C ARG A 65 -30.44 7.01 13.41
N GLU A 66 -31.36 7.53 12.61
CA GLU A 66 -31.31 7.43 11.15
C GLU A 66 -30.03 8.06 10.60
N ARG A 67 -29.69 9.28 11.06
CA ARG A 67 -28.41 9.93 10.69
C ARG A 67 -27.19 9.09 11.10
N ASN A 68 -27.20 8.50 12.30
CA ASN A 68 -26.10 7.65 12.74
C ASN A 68 -25.99 6.37 11.90
N ASN A 69 -27.11 5.73 11.58
CA ASN A 69 -27.13 4.54 10.73
C ASN A 69 -26.54 4.83 9.34
N LEU A 70 -26.90 5.99 8.75
CA LEU A 70 -26.32 6.45 7.49
C LEU A 70 -24.82 6.72 7.62
N ALA A 71 -24.39 7.38 8.70
CA ALA A 71 -22.98 7.66 8.95
C ALA A 71 -22.15 6.38 9.10
N VAL A 72 -22.67 5.38 9.83
CA VAL A 72 -22.03 4.07 9.99
C VAL A 72 -21.93 3.34 8.66
N LYS A 73 -23.02 3.30 7.88
CA LYS A 73 -23.00 2.69 6.54
C LYS A 73 -21.96 3.37 5.66
N LYS A 74 -21.93 4.70 5.63
CA LYS A 74 -20.94 5.48 4.87
C LYS A 74 -19.51 5.20 5.32
N SER A 75 -19.27 5.14 6.63
CA SER A 75 -17.95 4.83 7.20
C SER A 75 -17.47 3.44 6.77
N ARG A 76 -18.31 2.42 6.93
CA ARG A 76 -18.00 1.04 6.51
C ARG A 76 -17.69 0.95 5.01
N MET A 77 -18.50 1.60 4.17
CA MET A 77 -18.25 1.60 2.72
C MET A 77 -16.94 2.30 2.38
N ARG A 78 -16.60 3.42 3.04
CA ARG A 78 -15.30 4.09 2.84
C ARG A 78 -14.13 3.19 3.22
N SER A 79 -14.21 2.50 4.35
CA SER A 79 -13.15 1.55 4.76
C SER A 79 -13.00 0.41 3.75
N LYS A 80 -14.11 -0.16 3.27
CA LYS A 80 -14.10 -1.20 2.25
C LYS A 80 -13.49 -0.70 0.94
N GLN A 81 -13.91 0.49 0.48
CA GLN A 81 -13.39 1.08 -0.75
C GLN A 81 -11.88 1.32 -0.64
N LYS A 82 -11.41 1.91 0.48
CA LYS A 82 -9.98 2.14 0.69
C LYS A 82 -9.16 0.85 0.64
N ALA A 83 -9.67 -0.24 1.21
CA ALA A 83 -9.01 -1.54 1.12
C ALA A 83 -8.93 -2.05 -0.32
N MET A 84 -10.02 -1.92 -1.09
CA MET A 84 -10.04 -2.30 -2.51
C MET A 84 -9.09 -1.45 -3.35
N ASP A 85 -9.11 -0.12 -3.18
CA ASP A 85 -8.24 0.80 -3.90
C ASP A 85 -6.76 0.51 -3.62
N THR A 86 -6.43 0.20 -2.37
CA THR A 86 -5.06 -0.18 -1.98
C THR A 86 -4.65 -1.48 -2.66
N GLN A 87 -5.52 -2.49 -2.67
CA GLN A 87 -5.24 -3.76 -3.34
C GLN A 87 -5.06 -3.58 -4.85
N GLN A 88 -5.90 -2.77 -5.47
CA GLN A 88 -5.77 -2.43 -6.88
C GLN A 88 -4.42 -1.73 -7.14
N ARG A 89 -4.05 -0.76 -6.30
CA ARG A 89 -2.77 -0.05 -6.44
C ARG A 89 -1.57 -0.97 -6.31
N VAL A 90 -1.62 -1.94 -5.40
CA VAL A 90 -0.58 -2.97 -5.26
C VAL A 90 -0.46 -3.81 -6.54
N ASN A 91 -1.59 -4.19 -7.14
CA ASN A 91 -1.57 -4.97 -8.38
C ASN A 91 -0.99 -4.16 -9.54
N GLU A 92 -1.42 -2.91 -9.72
CA GLU A 92 -0.86 -2.00 -10.74
C GLU A 92 0.66 -1.84 -10.58
N LEU A 93 1.13 -1.66 -9.34
CA LEU A 93 2.56 -1.52 -9.06
C LEU A 93 3.34 -2.81 -9.35
N LYS A 94 2.75 -3.99 -9.11
CA LYS A 94 3.39 -5.27 -9.43
C LYS A 94 3.55 -5.44 -10.94
N GLU A 95 2.49 -5.19 -11.70
CA GLU A 95 2.52 -5.26 -13.16
C GLU A 95 3.55 -4.29 -13.76
N GLU A 96 3.59 -3.06 -13.25
CA GLU A 96 4.56 -2.06 -13.67
C GLU A 96 6.00 -2.48 -13.30
N ASN A 97 6.21 -3.08 -12.13
CA ASN A 97 7.53 -3.59 -11.74
C ASN A 97 8.00 -4.71 -12.67
N GLU A 98 7.13 -5.68 -12.97
CA GLU A 98 7.45 -6.77 -13.90
C GLU A 98 7.81 -6.24 -15.29
N ARG A 99 7.06 -5.25 -15.77
CA ARG A 99 7.32 -4.58 -17.05
C ARG A 99 8.68 -3.86 -17.05
N LEU A 100 9.00 -3.15 -15.97
CA LEU A 100 10.28 -2.45 -15.83
C LEU A 100 11.46 -3.43 -15.71
N GLU A 101 11.31 -4.50 -14.95
CA GLU A 101 12.31 -5.56 -14.85
C GLU A 101 12.58 -6.22 -16.20
N ALA A 102 11.53 -6.50 -16.99
CA ALA A 102 11.69 -7.04 -18.34
C ALA A 102 12.48 -6.08 -19.24
N LYS A 103 12.21 -4.77 -19.13
CA LYS A 103 12.95 -3.74 -19.88
C LYS A 103 14.43 -3.66 -19.45
N ILE A 104 14.71 -3.71 -18.15
CA ILE A 104 16.08 -3.74 -17.63
C ILE A 104 16.81 -4.98 -18.14
N LYS A 105 16.17 -6.15 -18.09
CA LYS A 105 16.75 -7.42 -18.58
C LYS A 105 17.07 -7.34 -20.07
N LEU A 106 16.19 -6.77 -20.89
CA LEU A 106 16.42 -6.59 -22.32
C LEU A 106 17.62 -5.67 -22.58
N LEU A 107 17.61 -4.47 -22.01
CA LEU A 107 18.70 -3.50 -22.21
C LEU A 107 20.05 -4.06 -21.71
N SER A 108 20.05 -4.80 -20.61
CA SER A 108 21.26 -5.44 -20.09
C SER A 108 21.83 -6.48 -21.07
N LYS A 109 20.97 -7.24 -21.76
CA LYS A 109 21.40 -8.19 -22.80
C LYS A 109 21.97 -7.45 -24.02
N GLU A 110 21.30 -6.39 -24.48
CA GLU A 110 21.78 -5.58 -25.60
C GLU A 110 23.17 -5.00 -25.30
N LEU A 111 23.37 -4.47 -24.09
CA LEU A 111 24.68 -3.96 -23.66
C LEU A 111 25.73 -5.06 -23.55
N SER A 112 25.37 -6.25 -23.06
CA SER A 112 26.30 -7.40 -23.03
C SER A 112 26.76 -7.77 -24.43
N VAL A 113 25.82 -7.93 -25.38
CA VAL A 113 26.12 -8.27 -26.77
C VAL A 113 27.07 -7.24 -27.40
N LEU A 114 26.79 -5.94 -27.21
CA LEU A 114 27.67 -4.89 -27.70
C LEU A 114 29.07 -4.97 -27.07
N LYS A 115 29.15 -5.16 -25.75
CA LYS A 115 30.42 -5.31 -25.03
C LYS A 115 31.22 -6.50 -25.54
N ASP A 116 30.56 -7.64 -25.71
CA ASP A 116 31.19 -8.88 -26.17
C ASP A 116 31.72 -8.71 -27.60
N LEU A 117 30.98 -8.04 -28.49
CA LEU A 117 31.43 -7.72 -29.84
C LEU A 117 32.68 -6.82 -29.85
N PHE A 118 32.71 -5.77 -29.03
CA PHE A 118 33.88 -4.89 -28.92
C PHE A 118 35.09 -5.62 -28.35
N LEU A 119 34.89 -6.47 -27.34
CA LEU A 119 35.95 -7.27 -26.76
C LEU A 119 36.50 -8.27 -27.76
N GLU A 120 35.65 -8.99 -28.49
CA GLU A 120 36.07 -9.91 -29.55
C GLU A 120 36.90 -9.18 -30.62
N HIS A 121 36.45 -8.02 -31.07
CA HIS A 121 37.19 -7.21 -32.05
C HIS A 121 38.56 -6.76 -31.51
N ALA A 122 38.62 -6.29 -30.25
CA ALA A 122 39.88 -5.92 -29.61
C ALA A 122 40.83 -7.12 -29.43
N HIS A 123 40.32 -8.30 -29.05
CA HIS A 123 41.11 -9.53 -28.96
C HIS A 123 41.64 -9.98 -30.32
N ASN A 124 40.86 -9.82 -31.39
CA ASN A 124 41.28 -10.13 -32.75
C ASN A 124 42.36 -9.14 -33.26
N LEU A 125 42.26 -7.86 -32.91
CA LEU A 125 43.29 -6.85 -33.21
C LEU A 125 44.62 -7.14 -32.50
N VAL A 126 44.58 -7.58 -31.23
CA VAL A 126 45.78 -7.93 -30.47
C VAL A 126 46.45 -9.19 -31.04
N LYS A 127 45.68 -10.22 -31.41
CA LYS A 127 46.21 -11.45 -32.04
C LYS A 127 46.83 -11.20 -33.42
N GLY A 128 46.27 -10.31 -34.22
CA GLY A 128 46.84 -9.91 -35.51
C GLY A 128 48.20 -9.20 -35.41
N HIS A 129 48.48 -8.51 -34.30
CA HIS A 129 49.73 -7.78 -34.09
C HIS A 129 50.88 -8.65 -33.60
N VAL A 130 50.60 -9.78 -32.93
CA VAL A 130 51.65 -10.73 -32.47
C VAL A 130 52.09 -11.69 -33.58
N GLY A 131 51.27 -11.91 -34.61
CA GLY A 131 51.59 -12.78 -35.75
C GLY A 131 52.62 -12.21 -36.74
N LEU A 132 52.80 -10.88 -36.79
CA LEU A 132 53.73 -10.22 -37.72
C LEU A 132 55.16 -10.04 -37.16
N ARG A 133 55.43 -10.49 -35.93
CA ARG A 133 56.78 -10.44 -35.33
C ARG A 133 57.54 -11.77 -35.38
N CYS A 134 56.96 -12.82 -35.96
CA CYS A 134 57.56 -14.16 -35.97
C CYS A 134 58.30 -14.52 -37.27
N ASP A 135 58.20 -13.73 -38.34
CA ASP A 135 58.83 -14.02 -39.65
C ASP A 135 60.06 -13.12 -39.94
N LEU A 136 60.93 -12.90 -38.96
CA LEU A 136 62.24 -12.28 -39.19
C LEU A 136 63.34 -13.03 -38.42
N ARG A 137 63.71 -14.19 -38.92
CA ARG A 137 64.97 -14.87 -38.62
C ARG A 137 65.48 -15.58 -39.87
#